data_AF-A0A7S1Z3C7-F1
#
_entry.id   AF-A0A7S1Z3C7-F1
#
_cell.length_a   1.000
_cell.length_b   1.000
_cell.length_c   1.000
_cell.angle_alpha   90.00
_cell.angle_beta   90.00
_cell.angle_gamma   90.00
#
_symmetry.space_group_name_H-M   'P 1'
#
loop_
_entity.id
_entity.type
_entity.pdbx_description
1 polymer ?
#
loop_
_entity_poly.entity_id
_entity_poly.type
_entity_poly.pdbx_seq_one_letter_code
_entity_poly.pdbx_strand_id
1 'polypeptide(L)'
;MPNDNHPTNLFFHGKPCLSLHVYALKQNPETYINELVVLCESGTIEVVSAGVKARILAALHIMSKHKTVTFFLEHCEATEILKALSILDRRRRINQLANKIRKIEDGHPSTTQMPEEEEKEEYGDMHVDKENSEAHKKSKMKKKRRRVDIYRMEKKAAELEMKDDDHNDLSCSDANADTAVKELIESASVSGALARKVRNWAKTNLKSDFLEYVMLALPGGPWAKLADLVHFNPGDFSIPYFLEDVFKTTCTIKKGSKAGGIPEDSFVACMRDFVGSLDDSPKHEDLERRFLALAEEFPQIYLCYPFIRTHPKLMESPQIIENLARNIPIDLLIWYFEEIIAVSKESKSVVVERLQGTDDLTSRSVKAKATYGKLVERILTAHHMRLPEIANSITPLASHQLNVLKSTWNKKIDAKVAVFGDASSSMQCAIEAAAIFASIVSVCFDGELSFFSGELVKSPHKKPKTVRDTLEICD
;
A
#
# COMPACT_ATOMS: atom_id res chain seq x y z
N MET A 1 -44.21 7.48 -7.68
CA MET A 1 -42.99 6.86 -8.23
C MET A 1 -41.83 7.53 -7.53
N PRO A 2 -41.15 6.86 -6.57
CA PRO A 2 -39.90 7.39 -6.03
C PRO A 2 -38.88 7.50 -7.18
N ASN A 3 -38.11 8.59 -7.23
CA ASN A 3 -37.03 8.74 -8.19
C ASN A 3 -35.90 7.76 -7.82
N ASP A 4 -35.87 6.58 -8.45
CA ASP A 4 -34.86 5.53 -8.27
C ASP A 4 -33.46 5.89 -8.82
N ASN A 5 -33.15 7.18 -8.97
CA ASN A 5 -31.83 7.66 -9.37
C ASN A 5 -30.95 7.92 -8.13
N HIS A 6 -30.82 6.93 -7.23
CA HIS A 6 -29.71 6.99 -6.28
C HIS A 6 -28.41 6.77 -7.07
N PRO A 7 -27.45 7.71 -7.03
CA PRO A 7 -26.22 7.59 -7.78
C PRO A 7 -25.40 6.42 -7.23
N THR A 8 -25.46 5.30 -7.93
CA THR A 8 -24.79 4.02 -7.63
C THR A 8 -23.26 4.16 -7.50
N ASN A 9 -22.67 5.21 -8.06
CA ASN A 9 -21.24 5.50 -7.93
C ASN A 9 -20.82 6.15 -6.60
N LEU A 10 -21.74 6.54 -5.72
CA LEU A 10 -21.38 7.31 -4.52
C LEU A 10 -20.66 6.48 -3.45
N PHE A 11 -20.80 5.14 -3.46
CA PHE A 11 -20.30 4.29 -2.38
C PHE A 11 -18.83 3.91 -2.51
N PHE A 12 -18.24 4.00 -3.71
CA PHE A 12 -16.89 3.47 -3.98
C PHE A 12 -15.87 4.57 -4.27
N HIS A 13 -16.33 5.80 -4.45
CA HIS A 13 -15.49 6.97 -4.72
C HIS A 13 -15.53 7.97 -3.54
N GLY A 14 -14.48 8.77 -3.41
CA GLY A 14 -14.35 9.72 -2.30
C GLY A 14 -13.83 9.08 -1.01
N LYS A 15 -14.35 9.51 0.14
CA LYS A 15 -13.97 9.01 1.46
C LYS A 15 -15.18 8.45 2.22
N PRO A 16 -15.95 7.51 1.66
CA PRO A 16 -17.13 6.95 2.31
C PRO A 16 -16.74 6.38 3.69
N CYS A 17 -17.55 6.72 4.70
CA CYS A 17 -17.42 6.22 6.06
C CYS A 17 -17.87 4.75 6.14
N LEU A 18 -17.45 4.03 7.20
CA LEU A 18 -17.85 2.64 7.39
C LEU A 18 -19.38 2.49 7.51
N SER A 19 -20.02 3.42 8.23
CA SER A 19 -21.46 3.47 8.42
C SER A 19 -22.23 3.52 7.11
N LEU A 20 -21.72 4.26 6.11
CA LEU A 20 -22.36 4.36 4.79
C LEU A 20 -22.35 3.02 4.06
N HIS A 21 -21.24 2.27 4.12
CA HIS A 21 -21.16 0.93 3.52
C HIS A 21 -22.10 -0.07 4.21
N VAL A 22 -22.13 -0.07 5.55
CA VAL A 22 -23.04 -0.93 6.32
C VAL A 22 -24.49 -0.59 6.03
N TYR A 23 -24.82 0.70 5.98
CA TYR A 23 -26.15 1.19 5.62
C TYR A 23 -26.55 0.77 4.20
N ALA A 24 -25.68 0.95 3.20
CA ALA A 24 -25.96 0.56 1.82
C ALA A 24 -26.22 -0.96 1.69
N LEU A 25 -25.40 -1.79 2.34
CA LEU A 25 -25.57 -3.25 2.39
C LEU A 25 -26.85 -3.68 3.14
N LYS A 26 -27.30 -2.89 4.13
CA LYS A 26 -28.54 -3.13 4.87
C LYS A 26 -29.77 -2.80 4.02
N GLN A 27 -29.75 -1.70 3.27
CA GLN A 27 -30.87 -1.25 2.44
C GLN A 27 -31.05 -2.09 1.18
N ASN A 28 -29.96 -2.31 0.42
CA ASN A 28 -30.02 -3.05 -0.84
C ASN A 28 -28.77 -3.91 -1.04
N PRO A 29 -28.69 -5.08 -0.37
CA PRO A 29 -27.50 -5.93 -0.41
C PRO A 29 -27.18 -6.47 -1.81
N GLU A 30 -28.19 -6.79 -2.61
CA GLU A 30 -27.97 -7.39 -3.94
C GLU A 30 -27.38 -6.38 -4.91
N THR A 31 -27.95 -5.17 -4.99
CA THR A 31 -27.40 -4.09 -5.83
C THR A 31 -25.98 -3.75 -5.43
N TYR A 32 -25.70 -3.57 -4.13
CA TYR A 32 -24.35 -3.26 -3.64
C TYR A 32 -23.33 -4.34 -4.02
N ILE A 33 -23.69 -5.63 -3.85
CA ILE A 33 -22.80 -6.75 -4.17
C ILE A 33 -22.58 -6.86 -5.68
N ASN A 34 -23.63 -6.69 -6.49
CA ASN A 34 -23.51 -6.75 -7.95
C ASN A 34 -22.61 -5.63 -8.48
N GLU A 35 -22.73 -4.42 -7.93
CA GLU A 35 -21.83 -3.30 -8.28
C GLU A 35 -20.39 -3.60 -7.89
N LEU A 36 -20.17 -4.14 -6.69
CA LEU A 36 -18.84 -4.53 -6.24
C LEU A 36 -18.22 -5.59 -7.16
N VAL A 37 -18.99 -6.60 -7.56
CA VAL A 37 -18.55 -7.63 -8.52
C VAL A 37 -18.17 -6.99 -9.86
N VAL A 38 -19.01 -6.09 -10.39
CA VAL A 38 -18.72 -5.37 -11.63
C VAL A 38 -17.41 -4.56 -11.52
N LEU A 39 -17.16 -3.88 -10.39
CA LEU A 39 -15.92 -3.15 -10.15
C LEU A 39 -14.69 -4.06 -10.08
N CYS A 40 -14.83 -5.23 -9.46
CA CYS A 40 -13.78 -6.24 -9.38
C CYS A 40 -13.48 -6.85 -10.75
N GLU A 41 -14.50 -7.26 -11.51
CA GLU A 41 -14.38 -7.86 -12.84
C GLU A 41 -13.86 -6.87 -13.90
N SER A 42 -14.18 -5.58 -13.76
CA SER A 42 -13.66 -4.53 -14.66
C SER A 42 -12.25 -4.06 -14.30
N GLY A 43 -11.68 -4.52 -13.18
CA GLY A 43 -10.41 -4.02 -12.63
C GLY A 43 -10.49 -2.58 -12.10
N THR A 44 -11.67 -1.95 -12.12
CA THR A 44 -11.86 -0.58 -11.56
C THR A 44 -11.68 -0.57 -10.04
N ILE A 45 -11.81 -1.72 -9.38
CA ILE A 45 -11.51 -1.84 -7.95
C ILE A 45 -10.07 -1.41 -7.62
N GLU A 46 -9.12 -1.51 -8.55
CA GLU A 46 -7.72 -1.13 -8.29
C GLU A 46 -7.50 0.38 -8.16
N VAL A 47 -8.43 1.21 -8.68
CA VAL A 47 -8.37 2.66 -8.47
C VAL A 47 -9.06 3.08 -7.16
N VAL A 48 -9.76 2.17 -6.49
CA VAL A 48 -10.38 2.43 -5.20
C VAL A 48 -9.30 2.47 -4.12
N SER A 49 -9.27 3.55 -3.34
CA SER A 49 -8.26 3.72 -2.31
C SER A 49 -8.26 2.57 -1.30
N ALA A 50 -7.07 2.20 -0.81
CA ALA A 50 -6.90 1.15 0.19
C ALA A 50 -7.77 1.35 1.44
N GLY A 51 -8.02 2.62 1.84
CA GLY A 51 -8.90 2.94 2.95
C GLY A 51 -10.36 2.57 2.70
N VAL A 52 -10.85 2.77 1.48
CA VAL A 52 -12.21 2.41 1.07
C VAL A 52 -12.34 0.89 0.94
N LYS A 53 -11.39 0.21 0.28
CA LYS A 53 -11.37 -1.27 0.22
C LYS A 53 -11.40 -1.90 1.62
N ALA A 54 -10.63 -1.37 2.57
CA ALA A 54 -10.64 -1.84 3.96
C ALA A 54 -12.02 -1.70 4.63
N ARG A 55 -12.74 -0.59 4.40
CA ARG A 55 -14.09 -0.37 4.94
C ARG A 55 -15.14 -1.26 4.27
N ILE A 56 -15.04 -1.48 2.96
CA ILE A 56 -15.89 -2.43 2.23
C ILE A 56 -15.73 -3.83 2.84
N LEU A 57 -14.49 -4.30 3.01
CA LEU A 57 -14.21 -5.61 3.59
C LEU A 57 -14.76 -5.74 5.02
N ALA A 58 -14.60 -4.70 5.84
CA ALA A 58 -15.17 -4.66 7.18
C ALA A 58 -16.71 -4.69 7.15
N ALA A 59 -17.34 -3.88 6.30
CA ALA A 59 -18.80 -3.81 6.17
C ALA A 59 -19.41 -5.14 5.68
N LEU A 60 -18.79 -5.80 4.70
CA LEU A 60 -19.20 -7.12 4.23
C LEU A 60 -19.15 -8.17 5.36
N HIS A 61 -18.14 -8.10 6.23
CA HIS A 61 -18.04 -8.98 7.39
C HIS A 61 -19.11 -8.66 8.45
N ILE A 62 -19.31 -7.38 8.78
CA ILE A 62 -20.37 -6.91 9.71
C ILE A 62 -21.75 -7.43 9.25
N MET A 63 -22.04 -7.31 7.96
CA MET A 63 -23.30 -7.73 7.34
C MET A 63 -23.36 -9.23 7.03
N SER A 64 -22.40 -10.02 7.52
CA SER A 64 -22.33 -11.48 7.35
C SER A 64 -22.40 -11.95 5.90
N LYS A 65 -21.90 -11.15 4.94
CA LYS A 65 -21.85 -11.47 3.50
C LYS A 65 -20.66 -12.38 3.19
N HIS A 66 -20.68 -13.58 3.78
CA HIS A 66 -19.51 -14.45 3.83
C HIS A 66 -18.94 -14.88 2.48
N LYS A 67 -19.78 -15.15 1.47
CA LYS A 67 -19.31 -15.51 0.12
C LYS A 67 -18.61 -14.32 -0.53
N THR A 68 -19.22 -13.15 -0.45
CA THR A 68 -18.66 -11.89 -0.98
C THR A 68 -17.36 -11.51 -0.28
N VAL A 69 -17.21 -11.74 1.03
CA VAL A 69 -15.93 -11.53 1.73
C VAL A 69 -14.81 -12.37 1.11
N THR A 70 -15.06 -13.64 0.81
CA THR A 70 -14.04 -14.52 0.22
C THR A 70 -13.66 -14.04 -1.18
N PHE A 71 -14.65 -13.72 -2.02
CA PHE A 71 -14.42 -13.13 -3.35
C PHE A 71 -13.61 -11.81 -3.25
N PHE A 72 -14.04 -10.89 -2.39
CA PHE A 72 -13.42 -9.57 -2.30
C PHE A 72 -11.99 -9.59 -1.73
N LEU A 73 -11.66 -10.57 -0.89
CA LEU A 73 -10.30 -10.75 -0.39
C LEU A 73 -9.29 -11.00 -1.53
N GLU A 74 -9.70 -11.60 -2.64
CA GLU A 74 -8.83 -11.83 -3.82
C GLU A 74 -8.41 -10.51 -4.49
N HIS A 75 -9.13 -9.42 -4.23
CA HIS A 75 -8.85 -8.08 -4.74
C HIS A 75 -8.26 -7.14 -3.67
N CYS A 76 -7.85 -7.70 -2.53
CA CYS A 76 -7.27 -6.95 -1.42
C CYS A 76 -5.79 -7.28 -1.21
N GLU A 77 -5.02 -6.26 -0.86
CA GLU A 77 -3.65 -6.38 -0.39
C GLU A 77 -3.57 -6.58 1.13
N ALA A 78 -2.41 -7.04 1.63
CA ALA A 78 -2.19 -7.28 3.05
C ALA A 78 -2.44 -6.03 3.92
N THR A 79 -2.13 -4.84 3.41
CA THR A 79 -2.31 -3.55 4.09
C THR A 79 -3.80 -3.20 4.27
N GLU A 80 -4.61 -3.48 3.26
CA GLU A 80 -6.06 -3.27 3.25
C GLU A 80 -6.76 -4.24 4.19
N ILE A 81 -6.35 -5.52 4.16
CA ILE A 81 -6.82 -6.55 5.08
C ILE A 81 -6.46 -6.18 6.52
N LEU A 82 -5.21 -5.78 6.79
CA LEU A 82 -4.78 -5.33 8.10
C LEU A 82 -5.62 -4.14 8.60
N LYS A 83 -5.91 -3.18 7.73
CA LYS A 83 -6.73 -2.01 8.07
C LYS A 83 -8.17 -2.42 8.37
N ALA A 84 -8.77 -3.29 7.57
CA ALA A 84 -10.12 -3.83 7.80
C ALA A 84 -10.20 -4.58 9.14
N LEU A 85 -9.23 -5.46 9.42
CA LEU A 85 -9.15 -6.18 10.69
C LEU A 85 -8.90 -5.23 11.86
N SER A 86 -8.09 -4.18 11.67
CA SER A 86 -7.86 -3.17 12.70
C SER A 86 -9.15 -2.40 13.03
N ILE A 87 -9.96 -2.05 12.02
CA ILE A 87 -11.29 -1.43 12.20
C ILE A 87 -12.19 -2.34 13.05
N LEU A 88 -12.27 -3.62 12.69
CA LEU A 88 -13.07 -4.61 13.42
C LEU A 88 -12.53 -4.90 14.83
N ASP A 89 -11.23 -4.74 15.06
CA ASP A 89 -10.59 -5.04 16.34
C ASP A 89 -10.57 -3.87 17.34
N ARG A 90 -10.95 -2.65 16.91
CA ARG A 90 -10.81 -1.44 17.74
C ARG A 90 -11.46 -1.58 19.10
N ARG A 91 -12.70 -2.07 19.15
CA ARG A 91 -13.46 -2.20 20.41
C ARG A 91 -12.79 -3.17 21.38
N ARG A 92 -12.34 -4.33 20.89
CA ARG A 92 -11.59 -5.31 21.68
C ARG A 92 -10.31 -4.68 22.22
N ARG A 93 -9.55 -3.97 21.38
CA ARG A 93 -8.31 -3.28 21.77
C ARG A 93 -8.54 -2.23 22.86
N ILE A 94 -9.57 -1.39 22.72
CA ILE A 94 -9.96 -0.38 23.72
C ILE A 94 -10.26 -1.04 25.07
N ASN A 95 -11.04 -2.12 25.07
CA ASN A 95 -11.40 -2.85 26.29
C ASN A 95 -10.17 -3.51 26.94
N GLN A 96 -9.26 -4.10 26.14
CA GLN A 96 -8.01 -4.66 26.64
C GLN A 96 -7.11 -3.60 27.27
N LEU A 97 -6.99 -2.42 26.67
CA LEU A 97 -6.22 -1.31 27.23
C LEU A 97 -6.86 -0.81 28.53
N ALA A 98 -8.19 -0.63 28.56
CA ALA A 98 -8.92 -0.26 29.76
C ALA A 98 -8.68 -1.25 30.91
N ASN A 99 -8.71 -2.56 30.61
CA ASN A 99 -8.47 -3.60 31.61
C ASN A 99 -7.01 -3.61 32.10
N LYS A 100 -6.03 -3.33 31.21
CA LYS A 100 -4.62 -3.19 31.60
C LYS A 100 -4.39 -1.98 32.50
N ILE A 101 -5.03 -0.85 32.19
CA ILE A 101 -5.00 0.37 33.00
C ILE A 101 -5.59 0.06 34.38
N ARG A 102 -6.81 -0.47 34.44
CA ARG A 102 -7.51 -0.83 35.68
C ARG A 102 -6.69 -1.79 36.55
N LYS A 103 -6.12 -2.84 35.96
CA LYS A 103 -5.29 -3.81 36.71
C LYS A 103 -4.06 -3.18 37.36
N ILE A 104 -3.47 -2.15 36.76
CA ILE A 104 -2.32 -1.45 37.35
C ILE A 104 -2.78 -0.48 38.43
N GLU A 105 -3.90 0.21 38.22
CA GLU A 105 -4.51 1.16 39.18
C GLU A 105 -5.04 0.46 40.43
N ASP A 106 -5.79 -0.64 40.29
CA ASP A 106 -6.31 -1.44 41.41
C ASP A 106 -5.18 -2.01 42.28
N GLY A 107 -4.05 -2.38 41.65
CA GLY A 107 -2.86 -2.85 42.37
C GLY A 107 -2.06 -1.73 43.05
N HIS A 108 -2.25 -0.47 42.63
CA HIS A 108 -1.51 0.69 43.11
C HIS A 108 -2.36 1.98 43.05
N PRO A 109 -3.29 2.18 44.01
CA PRO A 109 -4.23 3.31 43.99
C PRO A 109 -3.55 4.69 43.89
N SER A 110 -2.36 4.81 44.46
CA SER A 110 -1.50 6.00 44.38
C SER A 110 -0.97 6.33 42.97
N THR A 111 -1.15 5.46 41.98
CA THR A 111 -0.78 5.73 40.56
C THR A 111 -1.85 6.56 39.85
N THR A 112 -3.06 6.61 40.40
CA THR A 112 -4.22 7.28 39.80
C THR A 112 -4.17 8.80 39.98
N GLN A 113 -3.56 9.28 41.07
CA GLN A 113 -3.37 10.70 41.32
C GLN A 113 -2.20 11.21 40.49
N MET A 114 -2.46 12.09 39.51
CA MET A 114 -1.42 12.95 38.95
C MET A 114 -1.00 13.91 40.07
N PRO A 115 0.25 13.87 40.58
CA PRO A 115 0.74 14.95 41.40
C PRO A 115 0.84 16.14 40.45
N GLU A 116 -0.07 17.10 40.59
CA GLU A 116 -0.02 18.35 39.82
C GLU A 116 1.09 19.27 40.35
N GLU A 117 1.71 19.00 41.51
CA GLU A 117 2.57 20.01 42.18
C GLU A 117 3.82 19.48 42.94
N GLU A 118 4.27 18.23 42.76
CA GLU A 118 5.52 17.76 43.41
C GLU A 118 6.80 18.20 42.65
N GLU A 119 7.02 19.51 42.56
CA GLU A 119 8.33 20.10 42.23
C GLU A 119 8.64 21.23 43.23
N LYS A 120 9.30 20.87 44.34
CA LYS A 120 10.26 21.65 45.15
C LYS A 120 10.24 21.13 46.60
N GLU A 121 10.88 19.99 46.85
CA GLU A 121 11.32 19.69 48.21
C GLU A 121 12.85 19.73 48.28
N GLU A 122 13.26 20.55 49.25
CA GLU A 122 14.58 21.05 49.58
C GLU A 122 15.48 19.92 50.08
N TYR A 123 16.72 19.89 49.58
CA TYR A 123 17.75 18.89 49.93
C TYR A 123 18.16 19.05 51.41
N GLY A 124 17.49 18.33 52.31
CA GLY A 124 17.89 18.19 53.71
C GLY A 124 18.75 16.94 53.93
N ASP A 125 19.97 17.14 54.41
CA ASP A 125 21.02 16.14 54.64
C ASP A 125 20.64 15.15 55.76
N MET A 126 20.22 13.92 55.43
CA MET A 126 20.01 12.83 56.40
C MET A 126 20.14 11.40 55.82
N HIS A 127 21.01 10.60 56.47
CA HIS A 127 21.06 9.11 56.58
C HIS A 127 20.91 8.21 55.33
N VAL A 128 22.06 7.74 54.85
CA VAL A 128 22.33 7.00 53.58
C VAL A 128 21.69 5.61 53.43
N ASP A 129 21.39 4.86 54.50
CA ASP A 129 21.01 3.44 54.36
C ASP A 129 19.51 3.19 54.13
N LYS A 130 18.63 4.15 54.45
CA LYS A 130 17.18 4.05 54.12
C LYS A 130 16.86 4.51 52.70
N GLU A 131 17.69 5.36 52.11
CA GLU A 131 17.45 5.96 50.78
C GLU A 131 17.39 4.93 49.66
N ASN A 132 18.23 3.89 49.72
CA ASN A 132 18.31 2.90 48.63
C ASN A 132 17.02 2.08 48.46
N SER A 133 16.30 1.79 49.56
CA SER A 133 15.04 1.04 49.51
C SER A 133 13.89 1.90 48.97
N GLU A 134 13.83 3.17 49.35
CA GLU A 134 12.82 4.11 48.88
C GLU A 134 13.05 4.51 47.43
N ALA A 135 14.29 4.75 47.02
CA ALA A 135 14.66 5.04 45.64
C ALA A 135 14.25 3.91 44.69
N HIS A 136 14.44 2.64 45.08
CA HIS A 136 14.01 1.49 44.27
C HIS A 136 12.49 1.38 44.16
N LYS A 137 11.75 1.64 45.26
CA LYS A 137 10.28 1.68 45.25
C LYS A 137 9.77 2.81 44.34
N LYS A 138 10.29 4.03 44.50
CA LYS A 138 9.98 5.22 43.67
C LYS A 138 10.27 4.93 42.18
N SER A 139 11.41 4.30 41.87
CA SER A 139 11.78 3.91 40.49
C SER A 139 10.82 2.89 39.87
N LYS A 140 10.46 1.82 40.61
CA LYS A 140 9.46 0.85 40.15
C LYS A 140 8.09 1.48 39.93
N MET A 141 7.68 2.39 40.80
CA MET A 141 6.41 3.12 40.71
C MET A 141 6.39 4.04 39.49
N LYS A 142 7.46 4.79 39.24
CA LYS A 142 7.64 5.64 38.05
C LYS A 142 7.55 4.84 36.75
N LYS A 143 8.16 3.65 36.69
CA LYS A 143 8.05 2.74 35.53
C LYS A 143 6.61 2.26 35.30
N LYS A 144 5.86 1.95 36.35
CA LYS A 144 4.45 1.56 36.24
C LYS A 144 3.57 2.71 35.79
N ARG A 145 3.76 3.92 36.34
CA ARG A 145 3.05 5.13 35.92
C ARG A 145 3.25 5.43 34.45
N ARG A 146 4.51 5.45 33.99
CA ARG A 146 4.84 5.61 32.55
C ARG A 146 4.13 4.59 31.67
N ARG A 147 4.02 3.33 32.12
CA ARG A 147 3.33 2.28 31.38
C ARG A 147 1.81 2.52 31.30
N VAL A 148 1.20 3.01 32.38
CA VAL A 148 -0.23 3.40 32.39
C VAL A 148 -0.47 4.57 31.44
N ASP A 149 0.40 5.58 31.46
CA ASP A 149 0.28 6.75 30.59
C ASP A 149 0.39 6.35 29.11
N ILE A 150 1.30 5.43 28.76
CA ILE A 150 1.37 4.83 27.41
C ILE A 150 0.05 4.17 27.04
N TYR A 151 -0.53 3.34 27.92
CA TYR A 151 -1.82 2.69 27.65
C TYR A 151 -2.99 3.68 27.53
N ARG A 152 -2.98 4.77 28.30
CA ARG A 152 -3.98 5.84 28.18
C ARG A 152 -3.88 6.56 26.84
N MET A 153 -2.66 6.89 26.40
CA MET A 153 -2.42 7.50 25.09
C MET A 153 -2.85 6.56 23.95
N GLU A 154 -2.48 5.28 24.00
CA GLU A 154 -2.88 4.28 23.01
C GLU A 154 -4.40 4.08 22.97
N LYS A 155 -5.06 4.08 24.14
CA LYS A 155 -6.53 3.96 24.23
C LYS A 155 -7.20 5.19 23.61
N LYS A 156 -6.74 6.40 23.95
CA LYS A 156 -7.24 7.66 23.39
C LYS A 156 -7.05 7.72 21.88
N ALA A 157 -5.91 7.27 21.36
CA ALA A 157 -5.66 7.18 19.93
C ALA A 157 -6.64 6.20 19.24
N ALA A 158 -6.87 5.01 19.82
CA ALA A 158 -7.84 4.05 19.30
C ALA A 158 -9.29 4.58 19.36
N GLU A 159 -9.65 5.33 20.40
CA GLU A 159 -10.96 6.01 20.51
C GLU A 159 -11.10 7.13 19.48
N LEU A 160 -10.03 7.88 19.18
CA LEU A 160 -10.05 8.91 18.14
C LEU A 160 -10.16 8.31 16.74
N GLU A 161 -9.42 7.23 16.46
CA GLU A 161 -9.55 6.47 15.21
C GLU A 161 -10.98 5.96 14.97
N MET A 162 -11.74 5.63 16.03
CA MET A 162 -13.16 5.29 15.91
C MET A 162 -14.02 6.49 15.53
N LYS A 163 -13.71 7.69 16.05
CA LYS A 163 -14.48 8.92 15.78
C LYS A 163 -14.15 9.54 14.43
N ASP A 164 -12.91 9.44 13.96
CA ASP A 164 -12.48 10.01 12.67
C ASP A 164 -13.17 9.35 11.48
N ASP A 165 -13.63 8.11 11.63
CA ASP A 165 -14.44 7.44 10.61
C ASP A 165 -15.87 8.02 10.51
N ASP A 166 -16.35 8.78 11.50
CA ASP A 166 -17.72 9.32 11.55
C ASP A 166 -17.85 10.78 11.06
N HIS A 167 -16.79 11.60 11.14
CA HIS A 167 -16.93 13.06 11.10
C HIS A 167 -16.60 13.77 9.78
N ASN A 168 -16.06 13.08 8.77
CA ASN A 168 -15.38 13.77 7.66
C ASN A 168 -16.24 13.99 6.39
N ASP A 169 -17.52 13.61 6.38
CA ASP A 169 -18.35 13.80 5.18
C ASP A 169 -19.83 14.06 5.52
N LEU A 170 -20.35 15.19 5.05
CA LEU A 170 -21.77 15.57 5.16
C LEU A 170 -22.69 14.52 4.51
N SER A 171 -22.16 13.72 3.57
CA SER A 171 -22.91 12.64 2.91
C SER A 171 -23.24 11.44 3.82
N CYS A 172 -22.66 11.35 5.02
CA CYS A 172 -22.88 10.24 5.95
C CYS A 172 -23.97 10.50 7.02
N SER A 173 -24.71 11.62 6.97
CA SER A 173 -25.64 12.00 8.06
C SER A 173 -26.68 10.92 8.39
N ASP A 174 -27.31 10.34 7.37
CA ASP A 174 -28.41 9.39 7.55
C ASP A 174 -27.88 8.04 8.05
N ALA A 175 -26.76 7.58 7.49
CA ALA A 175 -26.10 6.35 7.90
C ALA A 175 -25.59 6.44 9.35
N ASN A 176 -25.08 7.61 9.76
CA ASN A 176 -24.64 7.86 11.12
C ASN A 176 -25.82 8.10 12.09
N ALA A 177 -27.01 8.44 11.60
CA ALA A 177 -28.21 8.57 12.42
C ALA A 177 -28.90 7.22 12.68
N ASP A 178 -28.69 6.21 11.84
CA ASP A 178 -29.25 4.86 12.01
C ASP A 178 -28.61 4.14 13.21
N THR A 179 -29.36 4.03 14.32
CA THR A 179 -28.92 3.39 15.56
C THR A 179 -28.60 1.91 15.39
N ALA A 180 -29.29 1.20 14.49
CA ALA A 180 -29.03 -0.20 14.22
C ALA A 180 -27.73 -0.39 13.42
N VAL A 181 -27.37 0.56 12.55
CA VAL A 181 -26.04 0.56 11.89
C VAL A 181 -24.94 0.71 12.93
N LYS A 182 -25.09 1.62 13.90
CA LYS A 182 -24.13 1.78 15.01
C LYS A 182 -23.99 0.52 15.84
N GLU A 183 -25.10 -0.10 16.24
CA GLU A 183 -25.08 -1.33 17.04
C GLU A 183 -24.38 -2.49 16.29
N LEU A 184 -24.61 -2.62 14.98
CA LEU A 184 -23.92 -3.60 14.14
C LEU A 184 -22.41 -3.36 14.09
N ILE A 185 -21.97 -2.10 13.95
CA ILE A 185 -20.54 -1.76 13.95
C ILE A 185 -19.91 -2.00 15.32
N GLU A 186 -20.59 -1.63 16.40
CA GLU A 186 -20.08 -1.76 17.78
C GLU A 186 -19.99 -3.22 18.26
N SER A 187 -20.88 -4.08 17.77
CA SER A 187 -20.90 -5.51 18.09
C SER A 187 -19.93 -6.34 17.24
N ALA A 188 -19.41 -5.76 16.15
CA ALA A 188 -18.51 -6.46 15.25
C ALA A 188 -17.12 -6.69 15.85
N SER A 189 -16.51 -7.82 15.48
CA SER A 189 -15.14 -8.16 15.86
C SER A 189 -14.48 -9.07 14.83
N VAL A 190 -13.16 -9.21 14.92
CA VAL A 190 -12.41 -10.21 14.14
C VAL A 190 -12.78 -11.61 14.62
N SER A 191 -13.72 -12.24 13.92
CA SER A 191 -14.17 -13.61 14.20
C SER A 191 -13.15 -14.66 13.77
N GLY A 192 -13.17 -15.84 14.39
CA GLY A 192 -12.35 -16.98 13.96
C GLY A 192 -12.65 -17.44 12.52
N ALA A 193 -13.88 -17.22 12.03
CA ALA A 193 -14.26 -17.51 10.65
C ALA A 193 -13.60 -16.54 9.66
N LEU A 194 -13.57 -15.23 9.97
CA LEU A 194 -12.85 -14.24 9.15
C LEU A 194 -11.35 -14.52 9.15
N ALA A 195 -10.76 -14.78 10.32
CA ALA A 195 -9.35 -15.13 10.43
C ALA A 195 -9.00 -16.36 9.56
N ARG A 196 -9.86 -17.39 9.54
CA ARG A 196 -9.68 -18.56 8.66
C ARG A 196 -9.68 -18.20 7.17
N LYS A 197 -10.55 -17.28 6.73
CA LYS A 197 -10.57 -16.81 5.34
C LYS A 197 -9.30 -16.05 4.98
N VAL A 198 -8.82 -15.20 5.87
CA VAL A 198 -7.56 -14.48 5.67
C VAL A 198 -6.37 -15.44 5.63
N ARG A 199 -6.35 -16.51 6.43
CA ARG A 199 -5.37 -17.61 6.32
C ARG A 199 -5.42 -18.31 4.96
N ASN A 200 -6.60 -18.63 4.47
CA ASN A 200 -6.75 -19.24 3.15
C ASN A 200 -6.33 -18.29 2.02
N TRP A 201 -6.64 -17.00 2.15
CA TRP A 201 -6.17 -15.96 1.24
C TRP A 201 -4.63 -15.91 1.22
N ALA A 202 -3.99 -15.90 2.39
CA ALA A 202 -2.53 -15.87 2.50
C ALA A 202 -1.89 -17.06 1.80
N LYS A 203 -2.41 -18.28 2.04
CA LYS A 203 -1.94 -19.52 1.38
C LYS A 203 -2.03 -19.47 -0.15
N THR A 204 -3.08 -18.83 -0.67
CA THR A 204 -3.38 -18.85 -2.11
C THR A 204 -2.70 -17.71 -2.85
N ASN A 205 -2.57 -16.54 -2.22
CA ASN A 205 -2.13 -15.30 -2.89
C ASN A 205 -0.69 -14.91 -2.56
N LEU A 206 -0.13 -15.35 -1.43
CA LEU A 206 1.23 -14.98 -1.02
C LEU A 206 2.25 -16.04 -1.46
N LYS A 207 2.80 -15.80 -2.64
CA LYS A 207 3.88 -16.61 -3.22
C LYS A 207 5.21 -16.38 -2.51
N SER A 208 6.12 -17.35 -2.66
CA SER A 208 7.40 -17.34 -1.96
C SER A 208 8.26 -16.14 -2.36
N ASP A 209 8.36 -15.85 -3.65
CA ASP A 209 9.07 -14.68 -4.20
C ASP A 209 8.60 -13.36 -3.57
N PHE A 210 7.29 -13.16 -3.44
CA PHE A 210 6.74 -11.97 -2.78
C PHE A 210 7.05 -11.93 -1.28
N LEU A 211 6.97 -13.05 -0.57
CA LEU A 211 7.29 -13.13 0.85
C LEU A 211 8.78 -12.89 1.13
N GLU A 212 9.66 -13.34 0.25
CA GLU A 212 11.11 -13.04 0.30
C GLU A 212 11.37 -11.56 0.12
N TYR A 213 10.73 -10.95 -0.88
CA TYR A 213 10.78 -9.51 -1.06
C TYR A 213 10.27 -8.75 0.17
N VAL A 214 9.16 -9.20 0.79
CA VAL A 214 8.63 -8.59 2.02
C VAL A 214 9.69 -8.63 3.14
N MET A 215 10.36 -9.77 3.35
CA MET A 215 11.38 -9.91 4.41
C MET A 215 12.64 -9.06 4.16
N LEU A 216 12.96 -8.75 2.91
CA LEU A 216 14.12 -7.93 2.54
C LEU A 216 13.79 -6.43 2.55
N ALA A 217 12.66 -6.04 1.96
CA ALA A 217 12.39 -4.66 1.55
C ALA A 217 11.34 -3.93 2.39
N LEU A 218 10.41 -4.67 3.00
CA LEU A 218 9.24 -4.08 3.64
C LEU A 218 9.33 -4.12 5.16
N PRO A 219 8.73 -3.16 5.87
CA PRO A 219 8.72 -3.18 7.33
C PRO A 219 7.93 -4.39 7.84
N GLY A 220 8.52 -5.15 8.77
CA GLY A 220 7.86 -6.28 9.42
C GLY A 220 6.68 -5.90 10.32
N GLY A 221 6.60 -4.64 10.77
CA GLY A 221 5.60 -4.17 11.75
C GLY A 221 4.15 -4.45 11.36
N PRO A 222 3.69 -3.98 10.19
CA PRO A 222 2.35 -4.29 9.68
C PRO A 222 2.08 -5.80 9.57
N TRP A 223 3.05 -6.60 9.13
CA TRP A 223 2.90 -8.04 8.98
C TRP A 223 2.81 -8.77 10.32
N ALA A 224 3.61 -8.37 11.32
CA ALA A 224 3.53 -8.89 12.68
C ALA A 224 2.14 -8.61 13.28
N LYS A 225 1.64 -7.37 13.10
CA LYS A 225 0.30 -6.99 13.57
C LYS A 225 -0.80 -7.80 12.86
N LEU A 226 -0.67 -8.03 11.55
CA LEU A 226 -1.61 -8.87 10.80
C LEU A 226 -1.58 -10.32 11.32
N ALA A 227 -0.39 -10.86 11.57
CA ALA A 227 -0.20 -12.19 12.13
C ALA A 227 -0.81 -12.35 13.52
N ASP A 228 -0.64 -11.36 14.39
CA ASP A 228 -1.24 -11.34 15.72
C ASP A 228 -2.78 -11.31 15.66
N LEU A 229 -3.36 -10.53 14.74
CA LEU A 229 -4.82 -10.43 14.59
C LEU A 229 -5.46 -11.71 14.04
N VAL A 230 -4.78 -12.35 13.10
CA VAL A 230 -5.30 -13.54 12.38
C VAL A 230 -4.87 -14.85 13.04
N HIS A 231 -3.90 -14.79 13.96
CA HIS A 231 -3.20 -15.94 14.51
C HIS A 231 -2.66 -16.85 13.40
N PHE A 232 -1.82 -16.27 12.53
CA PHE A 232 -1.16 -17.05 11.49
C PHE A 232 -0.25 -18.12 12.10
N ASN A 233 -0.13 -19.24 11.40
CA ASN A 233 0.86 -20.28 11.65
C ASN A 233 1.84 -20.39 10.47
N PRO A 234 3.03 -21.00 10.65
CA PRO A 234 4.00 -21.18 9.56
C PRO A 234 3.43 -21.86 8.30
N GLY A 235 2.50 -22.81 8.47
CA GLY A 235 1.84 -23.51 7.37
C GLY A 235 0.79 -22.68 6.62
N ASP A 236 0.55 -21.43 7.02
CA ASP A 236 -0.26 -20.47 6.26
C ASP A 236 0.52 -19.75 5.15
N PHE A 237 1.83 -19.97 5.08
CA PHE A 237 2.72 -19.35 4.09
C PHE A 237 3.49 -20.40 3.31
N SER A 238 3.93 -20.01 2.11
CA SER A 238 4.85 -20.80 1.30
C SER A 238 6.27 -20.85 1.89
N ILE A 239 6.59 -19.95 2.83
CA ILE A 239 7.90 -19.86 3.48
C ILE A 239 7.74 -20.09 4.99
N PRO A 240 8.18 -21.25 5.52
CA PRO A 240 7.95 -21.61 6.93
C PRO A 240 8.58 -20.66 7.94
N TYR A 241 9.70 -20.00 7.59
CA TYR A 241 10.41 -19.07 8.46
C TYR A 241 9.95 -17.60 8.31
N PHE A 242 8.93 -17.32 7.50
CA PHE A 242 8.44 -15.95 7.26
C PHE A 242 8.00 -15.23 8.53
N LEU A 243 7.12 -15.88 9.32
CA LEU A 243 6.62 -15.28 10.56
C LEU A 243 7.74 -15.04 11.57
N GLU A 244 8.67 -15.98 11.64
CA GLU A 244 9.81 -15.87 12.53
C GLU A 244 10.67 -14.64 12.18
N ASP A 245 10.96 -14.42 10.91
CA ASP A 245 11.68 -13.24 10.45
C ASP A 245 10.93 -11.93 10.77
N VAL A 246 9.63 -11.91 10.46
CA VAL A 246 8.74 -10.76 10.73
C VAL A 246 8.69 -10.40 12.22
N PHE A 247 8.64 -11.39 13.12
CA PHE A 247 8.66 -11.13 14.56
C PHE A 247 10.06 -10.76 15.07
N LYS A 248 11.14 -11.31 14.50
CA LYS A 248 12.53 -10.91 14.82
C LYS A 248 12.83 -9.46 14.48
N THR A 249 12.35 -8.99 13.33
CA THR A 249 12.58 -7.61 12.87
C THR A 249 11.76 -6.56 13.64
N THR A 250 10.66 -6.96 14.28
CA THR A 250 9.72 -6.04 14.95
C THR A 250 9.88 -6.01 16.45
N CYS A 251 10.14 -7.15 17.07
CA CYS A 251 10.41 -7.20 18.48
C CYS A 251 11.89 -6.84 18.68
N THR A 252 12.18 -5.93 19.61
CA THR A 252 13.52 -5.78 20.17
C THR A 252 13.80 -7.05 20.99
N ILE A 253 13.99 -8.17 20.31
CA ILE A 253 14.11 -9.46 20.95
C ILE A 253 15.33 -9.38 21.84
N LYS A 254 15.10 -9.67 23.13
CA LYS A 254 16.17 -9.78 24.11
C LYS A 254 17.17 -10.81 23.61
N LYS A 255 18.44 -10.40 23.47
CA LYS A 255 19.56 -11.30 23.14
C LYS A 255 19.43 -12.59 23.96
N GLY A 256 19.12 -13.72 23.32
CA GLY A 256 19.09 -15.04 23.97
C GLY A 256 17.95 -16.00 23.63
N SER A 257 16.90 -15.61 22.90
CA SER A 257 15.90 -16.59 22.44
C SER A 257 16.41 -17.37 21.23
N LYS A 258 16.57 -18.69 21.38
CA LYS A 258 16.80 -19.66 20.28
C LYS A 258 15.52 -19.81 19.45
N ALA A 259 15.17 -18.76 18.72
CA ALA A 259 14.17 -18.85 17.68
C ALA A 259 14.84 -19.52 16.46
N GLY A 260 14.14 -20.42 15.75
CA GLY A 260 14.65 -21.14 14.58
C GLY A 260 15.43 -20.23 13.62
N GLY A 261 16.65 -20.61 13.23
CA GLY A 261 17.38 -19.80 12.27
C GLY A 261 16.57 -19.60 10.98
N ILE A 262 16.68 -18.43 10.37
CA ILE A 262 16.44 -18.37 8.91
C ILE A 262 17.48 -19.33 8.32
N PRO A 263 17.09 -20.31 7.49
CA PRO A 263 18.05 -21.26 6.93
C PRO A 263 19.21 -20.51 6.25
N GLU A 264 20.45 -20.92 6.54
CA GLU A 264 21.65 -20.22 6.06
C GLU A 264 21.77 -20.25 4.53
N ASP A 265 21.20 -21.28 3.91
CA ASP A 265 21.11 -21.51 2.47
C ASP A 265 19.85 -20.88 1.83
N SER A 266 19.02 -20.16 2.59
CA SER A 266 17.86 -19.48 2.03
C SER A 266 18.25 -18.20 1.31
N PHE A 267 17.52 -17.86 0.25
CA PHE A 267 17.70 -16.62 -0.50
C PHE A 267 17.78 -15.38 0.41
N VAL A 268 16.91 -15.28 1.43
CA VAL A 268 16.89 -14.15 2.36
C VAL A 268 18.16 -14.07 3.20
N ALA A 269 18.66 -15.21 3.70
CA ALA A 269 19.91 -15.24 4.47
C ALA A 269 21.11 -14.86 3.58
N CYS A 270 21.22 -15.49 2.40
CA CYS A 270 22.29 -15.21 1.45
C CYS A 270 22.28 -13.75 0.97
N MET A 271 21.10 -13.18 0.70
CA MET A 271 20.97 -11.78 0.27
C MET A 271 21.33 -10.80 1.39
N ARG A 272 20.94 -11.08 2.65
CA ARG A 272 21.32 -10.24 3.80
C ARG A 272 22.81 -10.33 4.12
N ASP A 273 23.42 -11.50 4.01
CA ASP A 273 24.87 -11.67 4.13
C ASP A 273 25.60 -10.90 3.02
N PHE A 274 25.17 -11.08 1.78
CA PHE A 274 25.70 -10.36 0.62
C PHE A 274 25.64 -8.84 0.83
N VAL A 275 24.46 -8.30 1.16
CA VAL A 275 24.27 -6.85 1.41
C VAL A 275 25.04 -6.38 2.65
N GLY A 276 25.07 -7.16 3.73
CA GLY A 276 25.79 -6.84 4.96
C GLY A 276 27.30 -6.74 4.75
N SER A 277 27.84 -7.54 3.83
CA SER A 277 29.27 -7.52 3.47
C SER A 277 29.67 -6.39 2.50
N LEU A 278 28.73 -5.57 2.03
CA LEU A 278 29.04 -4.48 1.10
C LEU A 278 29.98 -3.43 1.71
N ASP A 279 29.95 -3.26 3.03
CA ASP A 279 30.78 -2.28 3.74
C ASP A 279 32.21 -2.75 4.03
N ASP A 280 32.44 -4.06 4.04
CA ASP A 280 33.75 -4.66 4.28
C ASP A 280 34.71 -4.58 3.06
N SER A 281 34.41 -3.68 2.13
CA SER A 281 35.24 -3.27 0.98
C SER A 281 35.78 -4.43 0.11
N PRO A 282 34.91 -5.31 -0.42
CA PRO A 282 35.32 -6.17 -1.52
C PRO A 282 35.71 -5.32 -2.74
N LYS A 283 36.70 -5.79 -3.52
CA LYS A 283 36.98 -5.21 -4.84
C LYS A 283 35.72 -5.32 -5.72
N HIS A 284 35.46 -4.35 -6.60
CA HIS A 284 34.29 -4.35 -7.50
C HIS A 284 34.12 -5.69 -8.26
N GLU A 285 35.21 -6.30 -8.73
CA GLU A 285 35.18 -7.60 -9.43
C GLU A 285 34.62 -8.74 -8.56
N ASP A 286 34.89 -8.72 -7.24
CA ASP A 286 34.37 -9.73 -6.33
C ASP A 286 32.88 -9.52 -6.06
N LEU A 287 32.45 -8.26 -5.97
CA LEU A 287 31.04 -7.89 -5.81
C LEU A 287 30.20 -8.39 -6.99
N GLU A 288 30.65 -8.13 -8.22
CA GLU A 288 29.98 -8.55 -9.45
C GLU A 288 29.86 -10.07 -9.54
N ARG A 289 30.97 -10.77 -9.31
CA ARG A 289 31.01 -12.24 -9.31
C ARG A 289 30.05 -12.82 -8.28
N ARG A 290 30.04 -12.29 -7.05
CA ARG A 290 29.15 -12.76 -5.97
C ARG A 290 27.69 -12.49 -6.31
N PHE A 291 27.37 -11.31 -6.86
CA PHE A 291 26.01 -11.00 -7.29
C PHE A 291 25.52 -11.97 -8.38
N LEU A 292 26.34 -12.22 -9.41
CA LEU A 292 25.99 -13.12 -10.51
C LEU A 292 25.83 -14.56 -10.04
N ALA A 293 26.69 -15.05 -9.15
CA ALA A 293 26.53 -16.36 -8.53
C ALA A 293 25.22 -16.46 -7.74
N LEU A 294 24.88 -15.43 -6.96
CA LEU A 294 23.62 -15.37 -6.21
C LEU A 294 22.41 -15.32 -7.16
N ALA A 295 22.53 -14.64 -8.31
CA ALA A 295 21.46 -14.54 -9.29
C ALA A 295 21.26 -15.82 -10.11
N GLU A 296 22.32 -16.61 -10.30
CA GLU A 296 22.26 -17.95 -10.88
C GLU A 296 21.57 -18.93 -9.93
N GLU A 297 21.91 -18.87 -8.63
CA GLU A 297 21.31 -19.71 -7.60
C GLU A 297 19.85 -19.32 -7.29
N PHE A 298 19.57 -18.02 -7.21
CA PHE A 298 18.26 -17.46 -6.86
C PHE A 298 17.75 -16.47 -7.91
N PRO A 299 17.17 -16.95 -9.03
CA PRO A 299 16.63 -16.09 -10.08
C PRO A 299 15.56 -15.09 -9.59
N GLN A 300 14.91 -15.33 -8.44
CA GLN A 300 13.97 -14.37 -7.85
C GLN A 300 14.62 -13.06 -7.39
N ILE A 301 15.97 -12.97 -7.33
CA ILE A 301 16.68 -11.72 -7.03
C ILE A 301 16.25 -10.57 -7.95
N TYR A 302 15.89 -10.88 -9.21
CA TYR A 302 15.42 -9.92 -10.18
C TYR A 302 14.06 -9.31 -9.82
N LEU A 303 13.24 -10.01 -9.04
CA LEU A 303 11.98 -9.48 -8.49
C LEU A 303 12.23 -8.51 -7.33
N CYS A 304 13.42 -8.56 -6.72
CA CYS A 304 13.84 -7.71 -5.63
C CYS A 304 14.56 -6.44 -6.09
N TYR A 305 14.44 -6.03 -7.35
CA TYR A 305 15.04 -4.78 -7.85
C TYR A 305 14.71 -3.55 -6.97
N PRO A 306 13.47 -3.36 -6.46
CA PRO A 306 13.16 -2.24 -5.57
C PRO A 306 13.95 -2.24 -4.25
N PHE A 307 14.43 -3.40 -3.79
CA PHE A 307 15.34 -3.51 -2.65
C PHE A 307 16.78 -3.21 -3.07
N ILE A 308 17.23 -3.82 -4.17
CA ILE A 308 18.61 -3.69 -4.69
C ILE A 308 18.98 -2.22 -4.94
N ARG A 309 18.06 -1.45 -5.54
CA ARG A 309 18.24 -0.01 -5.82
C ARG A 309 18.48 0.86 -4.59
N THR A 310 18.17 0.36 -3.39
CA THR A 310 18.43 1.10 -2.14
C THR A 310 19.88 0.99 -1.67
N HIS A 311 20.70 0.19 -2.37
CA HIS A 311 22.11 -0.03 -2.08
C HIS A 311 23.00 0.57 -3.18
N PRO A 312 23.55 1.80 -2.98
CA PRO A 312 24.29 2.52 -4.02
C PRO A 312 25.44 1.73 -4.64
N LYS A 313 26.20 0.97 -3.83
CA LYS A 313 27.32 0.13 -4.31
C LYS A 313 26.91 -0.90 -5.37
N LEU A 314 25.69 -1.42 -5.29
CA LEU A 314 25.15 -2.33 -6.30
C LEU A 314 24.75 -1.56 -7.57
N MET A 315 24.21 -0.36 -7.39
CA MET A 315 23.79 0.52 -8.48
C MET A 315 24.96 1.20 -9.20
N GLU A 316 26.17 1.18 -8.64
CA GLU A 316 27.38 1.71 -9.27
C GLU A 316 28.08 0.70 -10.20
N SER A 317 27.72 -0.58 -10.14
CA SER A 317 28.32 -1.63 -10.99
C SER A 317 27.60 -1.74 -12.35
N PRO A 318 28.29 -1.47 -13.47
CA PRO A 318 27.73 -1.66 -14.81
C PRO A 318 27.28 -3.10 -15.06
N GLN A 319 28.08 -4.09 -14.67
CA GLN A 319 27.78 -5.49 -14.96
C GLN A 319 26.53 -5.98 -14.20
N ILE A 320 26.38 -5.59 -12.94
CA ILE A 320 25.17 -5.89 -12.15
C ILE A 320 23.95 -5.25 -12.81
N ILE A 321 24.03 -3.97 -13.19
CA ILE A 321 22.90 -3.23 -13.75
C ILE A 321 22.49 -3.75 -15.12
N GLU A 322 23.45 -4.12 -15.97
CA GLU A 322 23.16 -4.75 -17.24
C GLU A 322 22.50 -6.13 -17.04
N ASN A 323 22.95 -6.91 -16.05
CA ASN A 323 22.34 -8.20 -15.73
C ASN A 323 20.92 -8.03 -15.18
N LEU A 324 20.68 -7.02 -14.34
CA LEU A 324 19.35 -6.63 -13.89
C LEU A 324 18.48 -6.22 -15.09
N ALA A 325 18.97 -5.33 -15.95
CA ALA A 325 18.25 -4.86 -17.13
C ALA A 325 17.80 -6.01 -18.04
N ARG A 326 18.59 -7.09 -18.14
CA ARG A 326 18.25 -8.30 -18.91
C ARG A 326 17.11 -9.12 -18.30
N ASN A 327 17.00 -9.16 -16.98
CA ASN A 327 16.22 -10.19 -16.30
C ASN A 327 15.05 -9.67 -15.44
N ILE A 328 15.04 -8.40 -15.02
CA ILE A 328 13.93 -7.85 -14.21
C ILE A 328 12.60 -7.88 -14.97
N PRO A 329 11.45 -7.96 -14.27
CA PRO A 329 10.14 -7.77 -14.88
C PRO A 329 10.05 -6.51 -15.75
N ILE A 330 9.31 -6.59 -16.87
CA ILE A 330 9.24 -5.51 -17.86
C ILE A 330 8.59 -4.25 -17.30
N ASP A 331 7.66 -4.39 -16.35
CA ASP A 331 7.03 -3.29 -15.63
C ASP A 331 8.03 -2.54 -14.75
N LEU A 332 8.91 -3.27 -14.05
CA LEU A 332 10.01 -2.66 -13.30
C LEU A 332 11.05 -2.01 -14.23
N LEU A 333 11.35 -2.63 -15.37
CA LEU A 333 12.24 -2.05 -16.39
C LEU A 333 11.69 -0.72 -16.91
N ILE A 334 10.40 -0.65 -17.24
CA ILE A 334 9.73 0.59 -17.69
C ILE A 334 9.69 1.63 -16.57
N TRP A 335 9.51 1.20 -15.31
CA TRP A 335 9.42 2.14 -14.19
C TRP A 335 10.76 2.82 -13.89
N TYR A 336 11.87 2.12 -14.08
CA TYR A 336 13.20 2.54 -13.61
C TYR A 336 14.27 2.58 -14.70
N PHE A 337 13.90 2.70 -15.98
CA PHE A 337 14.87 2.67 -17.10
C PHE A 337 15.89 3.82 -16.99
N GLU A 338 15.48 4.97 -16.47
CA GLU A 338 16.35 6.15 -16.37
C GLU A 338 17.57 5.89 -15.50
N GLU A 339 17.39 5.17 -14.40
CA GLU A 339 18.47 4.82 -13.46
C GLU A 339 19.34 3.70 -14.02
N ILE A 340 18.73 2.72 -14.68
CA ILE A 340 19.43 1.59 -15.30
C ILE A 340 20.39 2.09 -16.41
N ILE A 341 19.95 3.07 -17.19
CA ILE A 341 20.73 3.63 -18.30
C ILE A 341 21.79 4.63 -17.82
N ALA A 342 21.57 5.27 -16.67
CA ALA A 342 22.54 6.20 -16.10
C ALA A 342 23.87 5.51 -15.73
N VAL A 343 23.85 4.20 -15.45
CA VAL A 343 25.03 3.45 -14.96
C VAL A 343 25.83 2.83 -16.11
N SER A 344 25.17 2.28 -17.12
CA SER A 344 25.83 1.58 -18.25
C SER A 344 25.24 1.99 -19.59
N LYS A 345 26.11 2.23 -20.58
CA LYS A 345 25.69 2.55 -21.95
C LYS A 345 25.09 1.34 -22.64
N GLU A 346 25.58 0.16 -22.31
CA GLU A 346 25.14 -1.14 -22.80
C GLU A 346 23.75 -1.48 -22.23
N SER A 347 23.41 -1.02 -21.02
CA SER A 347 22.06 -1.16 -20.47
C SER A 347 21.00 -0.52 -21.37
N LYS A 348 21.34 0.56 -22.10
CA LYS A 348 20.41 1.19 -23.04
C LYS A 348 20.01 0.25 -24.18
N SER A 349 20.97 -0.44 -24.81
CA SER A 349 20.65 -1.38 -25.89
C SER A 349 19.84 -2.56 -25.37
N VAL A 350 20.17 -3.06 -24.18
CA VAL A 350 19.41 -4.12 -23.50
C VAL A 350 17.97 -3.69 -23.24
N VAL A 351 17.75 -2.47 -22.72
CA VAL A 351 16.40 -1.94 -22.44
C VAL A 351 15.58 -1.87 -23.74
N VAL A 352 16.16 -1.31 -24.80
CA VAL A 352 15.50 -1.19 -26.12
C VAL A 352 15.19 -2.57 -26.68
N GLU A 353 16.15 -3.50 -26.68
CA GLU A 353 15.98 -4.87 -27.15
C GLU A 353 14.84 -5.57 -26.41
N ARG A 354 14.75 -5.45 -25.09
CA ARG A 354 13.68 -6.08 -24.30
C ARG A 354 12.31 -5.48 -24.55
N LEU A 355 12.23 -4.16 -24.70
CA LEU A 355 10.98 -3.48 -25.02
C LEU A 355 10.51 -3.78 -26.45
N GLN A 356 11.42 -4.06 -27.38
CA GLN A 356 11.10 -4.38 -28.79
C GLN A 356 10.83 -5.88 -29.01
N GLY A 357 11.66 -6.76 -28.43
CA GLY A 357 11.61 -8.21 -28.61
C GLY A 357 10.43 -8.89 -27.93
N THR A 358 9.60 -8.12 -27.24
CA THR A 358 8.38 -8.61 -26.61
C THR A 358 7.18 -8.42 -27.54
N ASP A 359 7.15 -9.18 -28.64
CA ASP A 359 5.93 -9.36 -29.45
C ASP A 359 4.74 -9.86 -28.59
N ASP A 360 5.03 -10.43 -27.41
CA ASP A 360 4.10 -10.90 -26.36
C ASP A 360 3.70 -9.79 -25.36
N LEU A 361 4.12 -8.53 -25.54
CA LEU A 361 3.76 -7.44 -24.62
C LEU A 361 2.25 -7.24 -24.55
N THR A 362 1.51 -7.42 -25.64
CA THR A 362 0.04 -7.23 -25.65
C THR A 362 -0.70 -8.38 -24.97
N SER A 363 -0.21 -9.61 -25.08
CA SER A 363 -0.76 -10.79 -24.39
C SER A 363 -0.36 -10.85 -22.91
N ARG A 364 0.86 -10.39 -22.55
CA ARG A 364 1.27 -10.18 -21.15
C ARG A 364 0.74 -8.88 -20.54
N SER A 365 0.34 -7.89 -21.35
CA SER A 365 -0.20 -6.59 -20.93
C SER A 365 -1.46 -6.73 -20.08
N VAL A 366 -2.20 -7.83 -20.21
CA VAL A 366 -3.33 -8.12 -19.32
C VAL A 366 -2.90 -8.21 -17.84
N LYS A 367 -1.61 -8.46 -17.56
CA LYS A 367 -1.04 -8.45 -16.21
C LYS A 367 -0.06 -7.30 -15.96
N ALA A 368 0.26 -6.49 -16.96
CA ALA A 368 1.11 -5.34 -16.75
C ALA A 368 0.35 -4.33 -15.88
N LYS A 369 0.85 -4.08 -14.66
CA LYS A 369 0.25 -3.15 -13.70
C LYS A 369 0.37 -1.67 -14.12
N ALA A 370 1.06 -1.38 -15.21
CA ALA A 370 1.28 -0.02 -15.67
C ALA A 370 0.01 0.56 -16.32
N THR A 371 -0.52 1.62 -15.74
CA THR A 371 -1.66 2.36 -16.28
C THR A 371 -1.25 3.14 -17.54
N TYR A 372 -2.21 3.47 -18.40
CA TYR A 372 -1.97 4.33 -19.56
C TYR A 372 -1.24 5.63 -19.18
N GLY A 373 -1.73 6.31 -18.14
CA GLY A 373 -1.13 7.57 -17.69
C GLY A 373 0.34 7.40 -17.29
N LYS A 374 0.68 6.32 -16.58
CA LYS A 374 2.06 6.04 -16.22
C LYS A 374 2.93 5.75 -17.45
N LEU A 375 2.41 5.02 -18.44
CA LEU A 375 3.15 4.74 -19.68
C LEU A 375 3.44 6.02 -20.47
N VAL A 376 2.47 6.94 -20.57
CA VAL A 376 2.68 8.26 -21.21
C VAL A 376 3.72 9.08 -20.44
N GLU A 377 3.65 9.11 -19.12
CA GLU A 377 4.66 9.77 -18.27
C GLU A 377 6.07 9.21 -18.53
N ARG A 378 6.20 7.88 -18.69
CA ARG A 378 7.48 7.24 -19.01
C ARG A 378 7.96 7.55 -20.44
N ILE A 379 7.05 7.70 -21.41
CA ILE A 379 7.39 8.14 -22.77
C ILE A 379 7.91 9.59 -22.76
N LEU A 380 7.24 10.50 -22.06
CA LEU A 380 7.69 11.90 -21.90
C LEU A 380 9.05 11.96 -21.21
N THR A 381 9.26 11.15 -20.17
CA THR A 381 10.57 11.00 -19.50
C THR A 381 11.66 10.61 -20.51
N ALA A 382 11.39 9.62 -21.37
CA ALA A 382 12.33 9.21 -22.42
C ALA A 382 12.60 10.33 -23.45
N HIS A 383 11.58 11.11 -23.84
CA HIS A 383 11.75 12.29 -24.70
C HIS A 383 12.64 13.36 -24.06
N HIS A 384 12.39 13.71 -22.80
CA HIS A 384 13.22 14.67 -22.04
C HIS A 384 14.68 14.22 -21.91
N MET A 385 14.92 12.92 -21.77
CA MET A 385 16.26 12.33 -21.76
C MET A 385 16.88 12.16 -23.15
N ARG A 386 16.17 12.54 -24.22
CA ARG A 386 16.59 12.36 -25.63
C ARG A 386 16.85 10.89 -25.99
N LEU A 387 15.95 10.01 -25.55
CA LEU A 387 15.97 8.55 -25.78
C LEU A 387 14.77 8.12 -26.66
N PRO A 388 14.71 8.55 -27.94
CA PRO A 388 13.55 8.32 -28.79
C PRO A 388 13.28 6.84 -29.06
N GLU A 389 14.31 5.99 -29.12
CA GLU A 389 14.16 4.53 -29.23
C GLU A 389 13.37 3.90 -28.07
N ILE A 390 13.52 4.39 -26.84
CA ILE A 390 12.76 3.90 -25.68
C ILE A 390 11.32 4.40 -25.72
N ALA A 391 11.14 5.70 -25.98
CA ALA A 391 9.82 6.31 -26.18
C ALA A 391 9.00 5.53 -27.23
N ASN A 392 9.62 5.27 -28.39
CA ASN A 392 9.01 4.50 -29.48
C ASN A 392 8.69 3.05 -29.07
N SER A 393 9.51 2.44 -28.22
CA SER A 393 9.29 1.05 -27.77
C SER A 393 8.19 0.93 -26.71
N ILE A 394 7.94 1.97 -25.89
CA ILE A 394 6.84 1.99 -24.90
C ILE A 394 5.49 2.36 -25.57
N THR A 395 5.52 3.13 -26.65
CA THR A 395 4.32 3.66 -27.33
C THR A 395 3.27 2.60 -27.75
N PRO A 396 3.65 1.41 -28.29
CA PRO A 396 2.69 0.36 -28.59
C PRO A 396 1.91 -0.14 -27.37
N LEU A 397 2.58 -0.27 -26.22
CA LEU A 397 1.95 -0.69 -24.97
C LEU A 397 0.97 0.39 -24.47
N ALA A 398 1.36 1.66 -24.51
CA ALA A 398 0.47 2.77 -24.19
C ALA A 398 -0.75 2.80 -25.13
N SER A 399 -0.54 2.55 -26.43
CA SER A 399 -1.62 2.53 -27.44
C SER A 399 -2.61 1.40 -27.18
N HIS A 400 -2.12 0.22 -26.79
CA HIS A 400 -2.96 -0.89 -26.40
C HIS A 400 -3.82 -0.53 -25.17
N GLN A 401 -3.21 0.01 -24.10
CA GLN A 401 -3.91 0.43 -22.89
C GLN A 401 -4.97 1.51 -23.16
N LEU A 402 -4.67 2.47 -24.04
CA LEU A 402 -5.65 3.47 -24.48
C LEU A 402 -6.85 2.84 -25.18
N ASN A 403 -6.63 1.83 -26.02
CA ASN A 403 -7.72 1.12 -26.70
C ASN A 403 -8.57 0.30 -25.73
N VAL A 404 -7.96 -0.31 -24.70
CA VAL A 404 -8.68 -0.97 -23.61
C VAL A 404 -9.59 0.04 -22.89
N LEU A 405 -9.07 1.22 -22.53
CA LEU A 405 -9.85 2.30 -21.91
C LEU A 405 -11.01 2.76 -22.80
N LYS A 406 -10.74 3.02 -24.09
CA LYS A 406 -11.79 3.36 -25.08
C LYS A 406 -12.90 2.32 -25.10
N SER A 407 -12.54 1.04 -25.22
CA SER A 407 -13.53 -0.04 -25.31
C SER A 407 -14.38 -0.17 -24.04
N THR A 408 -13.80 0.19 -22.88
CA THR A 408 -14.46 0.14 -21.58
C THR A 408 -15.42 1.31 -21.39
N TRP A 409 -15.03 2.52 -21.80
CA TRP A 409 -15.82 3.75 -21.56
C TRP A 409 -16.81 4.09 -22.68
N ASN A 410 -16.48 3.78 -23.94
CA ASN A 410 -17.28 4.15 -25.12
C ASN A 410 -18.68 3.48 -25.16
N LYS A 411 -18.94 2.48 -24.31
CA LYS A 411 -20.23 1.76 -24.30
C LYS A 411 -21.35 2.48 -23.52
N LYS A 412 -21.10 3.61 -22.84
CA LYS A 412 -22.01 4.05 -21.77
C LYS A 412 -22.49 5.51 -21.79
N ILE A 413 -21.93 6.40 -22.61
CA ILE A 413 -22.26 7.83 -22.50
C ILE A 413 -22.55 8.45 -23.88
N ASP A 414 -23.83 8.65 -24.19
CA ASP A 414 -24.28 9.51 -25.30
C ASP A 414 -24.39 10.96 -24.81
N ALA A 415 -23.26 11.54 -24.43
CA ALA A 415 -23.20 12.92 -23.97
C ALA A 415 -22.07 13.66 -24.69
N LYS A 416 -22.32 14.92 -25.02
CA LYS A 416 -21.27 15.83 -25.49
C LYS A 416 -20.38 16.20 -24.30
N VAL A 417 -19.14 15.73 -24.31
CA VAL A 417 -18.17 16.00 -23.24
C VAL A 417 -17.26 17.16 -23.66
N ALA A 418 -17.08 18.12 -22.76
CA ALA A 418 -16.05 19.15 -22.85
C ALA A 418 -15.04 18.91 -21.72
N VAL A 419 -13.76 18.98 -22.04
CA VAL A 419 -12.65 18.71 -21.12
C VAL A 419 -11.82 19.99 -20.98
N PHE A 420 -11.69 20.46 -19.74
CA PHE A 420 -10.95 21.66 -19.41
C PHE A 420 -9.71 21.25 -18.59
N GLY A 421 -8.53 21.36 -19.20
CA GLY A 421 -7.24 21.15 -18.52
C GLY A 421 -6.75 22.44 -17.89
N ASP A 422 -6.22 22.35 -16.67
CA ASP A 422 -5.52 23.47 -16.03
C ASP A 422 -4.12 23.61 -16.67
N ALA A 423 -3.78 24.83 -17.10
CA ALA A 423 -2.49 25.20 -17.67
C ALA A 423 -1.80 26.33 -16.87
N SER A 424 -2.15 26.48 -15.59
CA SER A 424 -1.54 27.46 -14.71
C SER A 424 -0.07 27.12 -14.41
N SER A 425 0.82 28.10 -14.62
CA SER A 425 2.29 27.93 -14.51
C SER A 425 2.77 27.60 -13.08
N SER A 426 1.93 27.76 -12.07
CA SER A 426 2.27 27.48 -10.67
C SER A 426 2.44 25.99 -10.37
N MET A 427 2.09 25.08 -11.28
CA MET A 427 2.13 23.64 -11.05
C MET A 427 2.52 22.83 -12.29
N GLN A 428 3.72 23.03 -12.86
CA GLN A 428 4.18 22.30 -14.07
C GLN A 428 3.92 20.77 -14.04
N CYS A 429 4.19 20.10 -12.92
CA CYS A 429 3.90 18.67 -12.75
C CYS A 429 2.39 18.35 -12.80
N ALA A 430 1.55 19.26 -12.27
CA ALA A 430 0.10 19.14 -12.39
C ALA A 430 -0.39 19.43 -13.82
N ILE A 431 0.30 20.28 -14.59
CA ILE A 431 -0.01 20.54 -16.00
C ILE A 431 0.19 19.27 -16.82
N GLU A 432 1.35 18.60 -16.69
CA GLU A 432 1.61 17.34 -17.41
C GLU A 432 0.58 16.26 -17.03
N ALA A 433 0.34 16.08 -15.73
CA ALA A 433 -0.69 15.13 -15.27
C ALA A 433 -2.09 15.52 -15.78
N ALA A 434 -2.46 16.80 -15.74
CA ALA A 434 -3.74 17.30 -16.23
C ALA A 434 -3.86 17.12 -17.75
N ALA A 435 -2.81 17.35 -18.52
CA ALA A 435 -2.78 17.14 -19.97
C ALA A 435 -2.94 15.66 -20.32
N ILE A 436 -2.25 14.76 -19.59
CA ILE A 436 -2.42 13.32 -19.73
C ILE A 436 -3.87 12.91 -19.38
N PHE A 437 -4.44 13.40 -18.28
CA PHE A 437 -5.82 13.07 -17.94
C PHE A 437 -6.82 13.65 -18.94
N ALA A 438 -6.64 14.90 -19.33
CA ALA A 438 -7.55 15.59 -20.23
C ALA A 438 -7.55 14.95 -21.63
N SER A 439 -6.38 14.51 -22.11
CA SER A 439 -6.27 13.74 -23.35
C SER A 439 -6.94 12.37 -23.24
N ILE A 440 -6.79 11.63 -22.14
CA ILE A 440 -7.52 10.35 -21.91
C ILE A 440 -9.04 10.58 -22.02
N VAL A 441 -9.56 11.59 -21.31
CA VAL A 441 -11.00 11.90 -21.28
C VAL A 441 -11.46 12.33 -22.67
N SER A 442 -10.72 13.21 -23.34
CA SER A 442 -11.04 13.66 -24.70
C SER A 442 -11.08 12.50 -25.70
N VAL A 443 -10.11 11.58 -25.60
CA VAL A 443 -10.02 10.39 -26.46
C VAL A 443 -11.16 9.40 -26.17
N CYS A 444 -11.48 9.14 -24.90
CA CYS A 444 -12.43 8.10 -24.51
C CYS A 444 -13.89 8.52 -24.64
N PHE A 445 -14.19 9.82 -24.53
CA PHE A 445 -15.55 10.35 -24.63
C PHE A 445 -15.80 11.16 -25.90
N ASP A 446 -14.85 11.16 -26.83
CA ASP A 446 -14.87 12.05 -27.98
C ASP A 446 -15.15 13.50 -27.52
N GLY A 447 -14.43 13.97 -26.49
CA GLY A 447 -14.65 15.28 -25.88
C GLY A 447 -13.79 16.41 -26.47
N GLU A 448 -14.31 17.64 -26.54
CA GLU A 448 -13.52 18.82 -26.94
C GLU A 448 -12.53 19.22 -25.82
N LEU A 449 -11.25 19.39 -26.16
CA LEU A 449 -10.20 19.74 -25.21
C LEU A 449 -9.89 21.24 -25.27
N SER A 450 -9.96 21.90 -24.12
CA SER A 450 -9.52 23.30 -23.94
C SER A 450 -8.69 23.42 -22.67
N PHE A 451 -7.84 24.45 -22.61
CA PHE A 451 -6.99 24.74 -21.46
C PHE A 451 -7.35 26.09 -20.85
N PHE A 452 -7.02 26.31 -19.58
CA PHE A 452 -7.19 27.62 -18.94
C PHE A 452 -6.02 27.95 -18.00
N SER A 453 -5.61 29.22 -17.98
CA SER A 453 -4.54 29.75 -17.10
C SER A 453 -4.86 31.14 -16.53
N GLY A 454 -6.10 31.61 -16.74
CA GLY A 454 -6.61 32.96 -16.46
C GLY A 454 -7.62 33.39 -17.52
N GLU A 455 -7.44 32.89 -18.73
CA GLU A 455 -8.39 32.94 -19.85
C GLU A 455 -8.57 31.53 -20.43
N LEU A 456 -9.67 31.31 -21.15
CA LEU A 456 -9.90 30.06 -21.87
C LEU A 456 -9.07 30.06 -23.16
N VAL A 457 -8.11 29.16 -23.23
CA VAL A 457 -7.28 28.93 -24.42
C VAL A 457 -7.78 27.68 -25.10
N LYS A 458 -8.31 27.82 -26.33
CA LYS A 458 -8.60 26.65 -27.16
C LYS A 458 -7.30 25.91 -27.40
N SER A 459 -7.32 24.58 -27.25
CA SER A 459 -6.12 23.78 -27.53
C SER A 459 -5.64 24.09 -28.95
N PRO A 460 -4.35 24.44 -29.14
CA PRO A 460 -3.80 24.63 -30.48
C PRO A 460 -3.72 23.31 -31.26
N HIS A 461 -3.83 22.18 -30.56
CA HIS A 461 -3.79 20.84 -31.13
C HIS A 461 -5.18 20.36 -31.52
N LYS A 462 -5.20 19.44 -32.49
CA LYS A 462 -6.42 18.69 -32.78
C LYS A 462 -6.77 17.84 -31.56
N LYS A 463 -8.07 17.60 -31.40
CA LYS A 463 -8.60 16.65 -30.42
C LYS A 463 -7.78 15.35 -30.43
N PRO A 464 -7.21 14.94 -29.29
CA PRO A 464 -6.37 13.76 -29.25
C PRO A 464 -7.18 12.51 -29.56
N LYS A 465 -6.61 11.62 -30.37
CA LYS A 465 -7.16 10.30 -30.71
C LYS A 465 -6.18 9.17 -30.45
N THR A 466 -4.89 9.50 -30.41
CA THR A 466 -3.77 8.57 -30.27
C THR A 466 -2.86 8.98 -29.11
N VAL A 467 -1.94 8.07 -28.75
CA VAL A 467 -0.87 8.38 -27.79
C VAL A 467 -0.01 9.53 -28.29
N ARG A 468 0.29 9.54 -29.60
CA ARG A 468 1.07 10.62 -30.21
C ARG A 468 0.40 11.98 -30.05
N ASP A 469 -0.91 12.07 -30.31
CA ASP A 469 -1.63 13.33 -30.12
C ASP A 469 -1.61 13.78 -28.65
N THR A 470 -1.61 12.82 -27.72
CA THR A 470 -1.47 13.11 -26.28
C THR A 470 -0.10 13.70 -25.97
N LEU A 471 0.97 13.13 -26.53
CA LEU A 471 2.33 13.63 -26.35
C LEU A 471 2.49 15.05 -26.94
N GLU A 472 1.94 15.29 -28.13
CA GLU A 472 1.94 16.61 -28.77
C GLU A 472 1.22 17.70 -27.94
N ILE A 473 0.31 17.32 -27.06
CA ILE A 473 -0.38 18.25 -26.13
C ILE A 473 0.44 18.50 -24.85
N CYS A 474 1.28 17.53 -24.46
CA CYS A 474 2.10 17.63 -23.26
C CYS A 474 3.40 18.41 -23.52
N ASP A 475 3.93 18.34 -24.74
CA ASP A 475 5.04 19.15 -25.25
C ASP A 475 4.63 20.61 -25.48
#